data_AF-A0A8B6EC41-F1
#
_entry.id   AF-A0A8B6EC41-F1
#
_cell.length_a   1.000
_cell.length_b   1.000
_cell.length_c   1.000
_cell.angle_alpha   90.00
_cell.angle_beta   90.00
_cell.angle_gamma   90.00
#
_symmetry.space_group_name_H-M   'P 1'
#
loop_
_entity.id
_entity.type
_entity.pdbx_description
1 polymer ?
#
loop_
_entity_poly.entity_id
_entity_poly.type
_entity_poly.pdbx_seq_one_letter_code
_entity_poly.pdbx_strand_id
1 'polypeptide(L)'
;MVKFTKDPRYSTMLFNAVSGRRVKLTRILVEGGADVNIVVFGMTPIMAACLLPSKDDENKKFQLVKLLLDNGADLKARDDLGRTALHYAYMGECPIIINLIRSKKRDNRSHRKRFACIRKNED
;
A
#
# COMPACT_ATOMS: atom_id res chain seq x y z
N MET A 1 -7.92 -15.34 -17.51
CA MET A 1 -7.57 -14.99 -16.12
C MET A 1 -8.76 -14.27 -15.51
N VAL A 2 -9.43 -14.90 -14.54
CA VAL A 2 -10.55 -14.28 -13.82
C VAL A 2 -9.96 -13.19 -12.94
N LYS A 3 -10.07 -11.96 -13.40
CA LYS A 3 -9.73 -10.77 -12.63
C LYS A 3 -10.84 -10.59 -11.59
N PHE A 4 -10.64 -11.05 -10.36
CA PHE A 4 -11.58 -10.83 -9.23
C PHE A 4 -11.56 -9.37 -8.75
N THR A 5 -11.29 -8.43 -9.65
CA THR A 5 -10.77 -7.08 -9.39
C THR A 5 -11.72 -6.15 -8.67
N LYS A 6 -12.95 -6.58 -8.38
CA LYS A 6 -13.96 -5.76 -7.71
C LYS A 6 -14.80 -6.53 -6.69
N ASP A 7 -14.51 -7.80 -6.38
CA ASP A 7 -15.25 -8.47 -5.31
C ASP A 7 -14.79 -7.90 -3.95
N PRO A 8 -15.69 -7.24 -3.19
CA PRO A 8 -15.33 -6.67 -1.89
C PRO A 8 -14.85 -7.74 -0.91
N ARG A 9 -15.28 -9.00 -1.05
CA ARG A 9 -14.80 -10.12 -0.21
C ARG A 9 -13.36 -10.47 -0.54
N TYR A 10 -12.97 -10.43 -1.82
CA TYR A 10 -11.62 -10.71 -2.28
C TYR A 10 -10.63 -9.62 -1.81
N SER A 11 -11.06 -8.36 -1.85
CA SER A 11 -10.26 -7.23 -1.35
C SER A 11 -10.20 -7.19 0.19
N THR A 12 -11.29 -7.55 0.88
CA THR A 12 -11.27 -7.75 2.34
C THR A 12 -10.33 -8.91 2.73
N MET A 13 -10.24 -9.95 1.91
CA MET A 13 -9.31 -11.06 2.13
C MET A 13 -7.85 -10.60 2.06
N LEU A 14 -7.53 -9.62 1.19
CA LEU A 14 -6.20 -9.00 1.15
C LEU A 14 -5.88 -8.28 2.46
N PHE A 15 -6.82 -7.50 2.98
CA PHE A 15 -6.64 -6.82 4.26
C PHE A 15 -6.34 -7.82 5.41
N ASN A 16 -7.13 -8.89 5.50
CA ASN A 16 -6.91 -9.94 6.51
C ASN A 16 -5.56 -10.66 6.33
N ALA A 17 -5.10 -10.84 5.09
CA ALA A 17 -3.80 -11.41 4.79
C ALA A 17 -2.66 -10.56 5.35
N VAL A 18 -2.75 -9.24 5.15
CA VAL A 18 -1.77 -8.26 5.62
C VAL A 18 -1.76 -8.18 7.14
N SER A 19 -2.93 -8.04 7.78
CA SER A 19 -3.06 -8.04 9.24
C SER A 19 -2.56 -9.34 9.87
N GLY A 20 -2.77 -10.47 9.18
CA GLY A 20 -2.25 -11.78 9.57
C GLY A 20 -0.78 -12.04 9.26
N ARG A 21 -0.02 -11.05 8.75
CA ARG A 21 1.40 -11.17 8.37
C ARG A 21 1.68 -12.24 7.29
N ARG A 22 0.69 -12.56 6.45
CA ARG A 22 0.76 -13.65 5.46
C ARG A 22 1.32 -13.16 4.12
N VAL A 23 2.64 -12.99 4.03
CA VAL A 23 3.32 -12.47 2.82
C VAL A 23 2.96 -13.25 1.55
N LYS A 24 3.04 -14.59 1.60
CA LYS A 24 2.74 -15.46 0.43
C LYS A 24 1.29 -15.29 -0.05
N LEU A 25 0.35 -15.26 0.88
CA LEU A 25 -1.08 -15.11 0.56
C LEU A 25 -1.37 -13.70 0.01
N THR A 26 -0.74 -12.68 0.60
CA THR A 26 -0.81 -11.29 0.09
C THR A 26 -0.33 -11.21 -1.35
N ARG A 27 0.81 -11.85 -1.68
CA ARG A 27 1.34 -11.90 -3.05
C ARG A 27 0.33 -12.50 -4.03
N ILE A 28 -0.20 -13.67 -3.73
CA ILE A 28 -1.18 -14.36 -4.59
C ILE A 28 -2.42 -13.49 -4.82
N LEU A 29 -2.91 -12.83 -3.77
CA LEU A 29 -4.09 -11.97 -3.87
C LEU A 29 -3.86 -10.75 -4.75
N VAL A 30 -2.72 -10.07 -4.55
CA VAL A 30 -2.35 -8.90 -5.34
C VAL A 30 -2.09 -9.27 -6.79
N GLU A 31 -1.38 -10.39 -7.05
CA GLU A 31 -1.19 -10.94 -8.41
C GLU A 31 -2.53 -11.35 -9.06
N GLY A 32 -3.50 -11.79 -8.25
CA GLY A 32 -4.87 -12.07 -8.67
C GLY A 32 -5.74 -10.82 -8.90
N GLY A 33 -5.18 -9.62 -8.73
CA GLY A 33 -5.86 -8.35 -8.98
C GLY A 33 -6.72 -7.84 -7.83
N ALA A 34 -6.43 -8.23 -6.58
CA ALA A 34 -7.08 -7.63 -5.41
C ALA A 34 -6.80 -6.12 -5.35
N ASP A 35 -7.78 -5.35 -4.92
CA ASP A 35 -7.61 -3.90 -4.74
C ASP A 35 -6.71 -3.62 -3.53
N VAL A 36 -5.50 -3.12 -3.80
CA VAL A 36 -4.50 -2.77 -2.77
C VAL A 36 -4.87 -1.52 -1.97
N ASN A 37 -5.83 -0.73 -2.44
CA ASN A 37 -6.30 0.50 -1.83
C ASN A 37 -7.67 0.35 -1.15
N ILE A 38 -8.16 -0.88 -1.01
CA ILE A 38 -9.41 -1.15 -0.30
C ILE A 38 -9.39 -0.53 1.09
N VAL A 39 -10.51 0.03 1.52
CA VAL A 39 -10.65 0.57 2.87
C VAL A 39 -11.45 -0.42 3.71
N VAL A 40 -10.84 -0.91 4.79
CA VAL A 40 -11.46 -1.84 5.74
C VAL A 40 -11.31 -1.24 7.14
N PHE A 41 -12.44 -1.03 7.83
CA PHE A 41 -12.49 -0.31 9.11
C PHE A 41 -11.79 1.07 9.07
N GLY A 42 -12.00 1.83 8.00
CA GLY A 42 -11.39 3.14 7.82
C GLY A 42 -9.90 3.12 7.46
N MET A 43 -9.27 1.95 7.33
CA MET A 43 -7.83 1.82 7.04
C MET A 43 -7.57 1.13 5.70
N THR A 44 -6.48 1.51 5.05
CA THR A 44 -5.96 0.79 3.88
C THR A 44 -5.01 -0.34 4.28
N PRO A 45 -4.81 -1.38 3.45
CA PRO A 45 -3.85 -2.45 3.70
C PRO A 45 -2.46 -1.94 4.04
N ILE A 46 -2.00 -0.86 3.39
CA ILE A 46 -0.68 -0.30 3.67
C ILE A 46 -0.58 0.34 5.06
N MET A 47 -1.65 0.94 5.58
CA MET A 47 -1.70 1.45 6.96
C MET A 47 -1.60 0.29 7.96
N ALA A 48 -2.38 -0.77 7.73
CA ALA A 48 -2.35 -1.98 8.57
C ALA A 48 -0.93 -2.60 8.56
N ALA A 49 -0.30 -2.73 7.39
CA ALA A 49 1.07 -3.23 7.27
C ALA A 49 2.09 -2.40 8.07
N CYS A 50 1.93 -1.07 8.08
CA CYS A 50 2.83 -0.17 8.81
C CYS A 50 2.67 -0.27 10.34
N LEU A 51 1.48 -0.60 10.83
CA LEU A 51 1.17 -0.73 12.25
C LEU A 51 1.63 -2.07 12.87
N LEU A 52 1.96 -3.07 12.05
CA LEU A 52 2.36 -4.40 12.55
C LEU A 52 3.54 -4.31 13.54
N PRO A 53 3.53 -5.10 14.63
CA PRO A 53 4.59 -5.08 15.62
C PRO A 53 5.92 -5.57 15.04
N SER A 54 7.01 -4.89 15.38
CA SER A 54 8.34 -5.08 14.81
C SER A 54 9.16 -6.20 15.47
N LYS A 55 8.76 -6.62 16.69
CA LYS A 55 9.61 -7.43 17.58
C LYS A 55 9.98 -8.81 17.06
N ASP A 56 9.17 -9.41 16.18
CA ASP A 56 9.36 -10.81 15.78
C ASP A 56 9.77 -11.00 14.30
N ASP A 57 9.49 -10.03 13.42
CA ASP A 57 9.56 -10.26 11.96
C ASP A 57 9.62 -8.95 11.15
N GLU A 58 10.61 -8.09 11.38
CA GLU A 58 10.81 -6.86 10.59
C GLU A 58 10.88 -7.13 9.08
N ASN A 59 11.45 -8.28 8.69
CA ASN A 59 11.53 -8.71 7.30
C ASN A 59 10.16 -8.92 6.65
N LYS A 60 9.18 -9.49 7.37
CA LYS A 60 7.84 -9.70 6.81
C LYS A 60 7.11 -8.38 6.64
N LYS A 61 7.25 -7.48 7.61
CA LYS A 61 6.68 -6.12 7.54
C LYS A 61 7.23 -5.36 6.33
N PHE A 62 8.55 -5.38 6.14
CA PHE A 62 9.19 -4.79 4.97
C PHE A 62 8.69 -5.39 3.65
N GLN A 63 8.60 -6.72 3.56
CA GLN A 63 8.11 -7.39 2.35
C GLN A 63 6.65 -7.05 2.05
N LEU A 64 5.78 -6.97 3.06
CA LEU A 64 4.37 -6.58 2.87
C LEU A 64 4.24 -5.15 2.36
N VAL A 65 4.92 -4.20 3.02
CA VAL A 65 4.87 -2.79 2.61
C VAL A 65 5.43 -2.63 1.20
N LYS A 66 6.54 -3.29 0.89
CA LYS A 66 7.12 -3.27 -0.45
C LYS A 66 6.18 -3.85 -1.51
N LEU A 67 5.56 -5.01 -1.25
CA LEU A 67 4.59 -5.64 -2.16
C LEU A 67 3.40 -4.72 -2.44
N LEU A 68 2.83 -4.09 -1.41
CA LEU A 68 1.71 -3.17 -1.57
C LEU A 68 2.12 -1.93 -2.38
N LEU A 69 3.29 -1.36 -2.09
CA LEU A 69 3.81 -0.19 -2.81
C LEU A 69 4.11 -0.48 -4.28
N ASP A 70 4.75 -1.61 -4.56
CA ASP A 70 5.09 -2.02 -5.93
C ASP A 70 3.83 -2.26 -6.78
N ASN A 71 2.68 -2.52 -6.13
CA ASN A 71 1.38 -2.70 -6.78
C ASN A 71 0.46 -1.46 -6.69
N GLY A 72 1.01 -0.29 -6.36
CA GLY A 72 0.28 0.98 -6.46
C GLY A 72 -0.54 1.35 -5.23
N ALA A 73 -0.17 0.88 -4.03
CA ALA A 73 -0.79 1.34 -2.80
C ALA A 73 -0.59 2.86 -2.60
N ASP A 74 -1.67 3.55 -2.30
CA ASP A 74 -1.69 5.00 -2.10
C ASP A 74 -1.24 5.35 -0.67
N LEU A 75 -0.06 5.97 -0.60
CA LEU A 75 0.51 6.50 0.63
C LEU A 75 -0.18 7.78 1.13
N LYS A 76 -0.99 8.43 0.28
CA LYS A 76 -1.72 9.66 0.62
C LYS A 76 -3.11 9.42 1.17
N ALA A 77 -3.62 8.19 1.05
CA ALA A 77 -4.87 7.78 1.67
C ALA A 77 -4.87 8.18 3.15
N ARG A 78 -6.03 8.61 3.62
CA ARG A 78 -6.27 9.02 4.99
C ARG A 78 -7.35 8.13 5.60
N ASP A 79 -7.15 7.75 6.85
CA ASP A 79 -8.21 7.13 7.63
C ASP A 79 -9.23 8.18 8.12
N ASP A 80 -10.23 7.72 8.87
CA ASP A 80 -11.29 8.57 9.43
C ASP A 80 -10.76 9.62 10.42
N LEU A 81 -9.54 9.44 10.95
CA LEU A 81 -8.86 10.40 11.83
C LEU A 81 -7.87 11.29 11.06
N GLY A 82 -7.82 11.23 9.73
CA GLY A 82 -6.91 12.00 8.90
C GLY A 82 -5.46 11.51 8.88
N ARG A 83 -5.18 10.35 9.48
CA ARG A 83 -3.86 9.70 9.55
C ARG A 83 -3.53 9.03 8.22
N THR A 84 -2.30 9.20 7.78
CA THR A 84 -1.74 8.56 6.58
C THR A 84 -0.89 7.34 6.94
N ALA A 85 -0.50 6.53 5.94
CA ALA A 85 0.41 5.40 6.14
C ALA A 85 1.71 5.77 6.89
N LEU A 86 2.21 7.00 6.71
CA LEU A 86 3.38 7.49 7.43
C LEU A 86 3.13 7.62 8.95
N HIS A 87 1.94 8.06 9.38
CA HIS A 87 1.60 8.14 10.79
C HIS A 87 1.61 6.75 11.44
N TYR A 88 1.04 5.76 10.76
CA TYR A 88 1.08 4.36 11.21
C TYR A 88 2.49 3.77 11.24
N ALA A 89 3.37 4.18 10.32
CA ALA A 89 4.77 3.72 10.33
C ALA A 89 5.54 4.24 11.55
N TYR A 90 5.23 5.45 12.03
CA TYR A 90 5.76 5.96 13.30
C TYR A 90 5.20 5.21 14.50
N MET A 91 3.90 4.92 14.52
CA MET A 91 3.27 4.13 15.60
C MET A 91 3.79 2.69 15.67
N GLY A 92 4.09 2.09 14.52
CA GLY A 92 4.67 0.76 14.44
C GLY A 92 6.19 0.74 14.67
N GLU A 93 6.81 1.85 15.08
CA GLU A 93 8.22 1.95 15.50
C GLU A 93 9.22 1.21 14.58
N CYS A 94 9.05 1.34 13.26
CA CYS A 94 9.93 0.71 12.27
C CYS A 94 10.69 1.78 11.45
N PRO A 95 11.95 2.11 11.82
CA PRO A 95 12.77 3.09 11.09
C PRO A 95 12.92 2.75 9.60
N ILE A 96 13.03 1.47 9.25
CA ILE A 96 13.16 0.99 7.87
C ILE A 96 11.93 1.38 7.04
N ILE A 97 10.72 1.16 7.56
CA ILE A 97 9.47 1.49 6.88
C ILE A 97 9.30 3.01 6.75
N ILE A 98 9.63 3.77 7.79
CA ILE A 98 9.60 5.23 7.77
C ILE A 98 10.50 5.76 6.66
N ASN A 99 11.73 5.25 6.54
CA ASN A 99 12.67 5.63 5.50
C ASN A 99 12.18 5.25 4.10
N LEU A 100 11.58 4.07 3.94
CA LEU A 100 11.01 3.60 2.66
C LEU A 100 9.86 4.51 2.17
N ILE A 101 8.94 4.87 3.06
CA ILE A 101 7.82 5.77 2.73
C ILE A 101 8.34 7.17 2.40
N ARG A 102 9.33 7.66 3.14
CA ARG A 102 9.98 8.96 2.87
C ARG A 102 10.68 8.99 1.52
N SER A 103 11.38 7.93 1.13
CA SER A 103 12.08 7.86 -0.17
C SER A 103 11.08 7.86 -1.33
N LYS A 104 10.02 7.06 -1.27
CA LYS A 104 8.96 7.04 -2.30
C LYS A 104 8.20 8.36 -2.41
N LYS A 105 7.98 9.07 -1.30
CA LYS A 105 7.36 10.42 -1.31
C LYS A 105 8.20 11.45 -2.08
N ARG A 106 9.53 11.29 -2.12
CA ARG A 106 10.43 12.14 -2.91
C ARG A 106 10.34 11.83 -4.41
N ASP A 107 10.32 10.54 -4.79
CA ASP A 107 10.22 10.13 -6.20
C ASP A 107 8.91 10.55 -6.88
N ASN A 108 7.79 10.52 -6.15
CA ASN A 108 6.50 10.98 -6.67
C ASN A 108 6.43 12.51 -6.91
N ARG A 109 7.39 13.31 -6.42
CA ARG A 109 7.50 14.73 -6.82
C ARG A 109 8.21 14.91 -8.17
N SER A 110 9.12 14.01 -8.53
CA SER A 110 9.86 14.08 -9.80
C SER A 110 9.06 13.55 -10.99
N HIS A 111 8.12 12.62 -10.79
CA HIS A 111 7.22 12.14 -11.84
C HIS A 111 6.16 13.18 -12.30
N ARG A 112 5.97 14.31 -11.58
CA ARG A 112 5.08 15.40 -12.03
C ARG A 112 5.58 16.15 -13.28
N LYS A 113 6.77 15.86 -13.81
CA LYS A 113 7.29 16.47 -15.05
C LYS A 113 7.21 15.60 -16.31
N ARG A 114 6.58 14.41 -16.28
CA ARG A 114 6.52 13.51 -17.46
C ARG A 114 5.18 13.40 -18.20
N PHE A 115 4.14 14.14 -17.79
CA PHE A 115 2.87 14.21 -18.53
C PHE A 115 2.56 15.63 -19.04
N ALA A 116 3.58 16.38 -19.49
CA ALA A 116 3.41 17.70 -20.10
C ALA A 116 3.68 17.73 -21.62
N CYS A 117 3.72 16.57 -22.30
CA CYS A 117 3.86 16.54 -23.75
C CYS A 117 2.97 15.45 -24.36
N ILE A 118 1.72 15.79 -24.68
CA ILE A 118 1.13 15.52 -26.01
C ILE A 118 0.19 16.69 -26.31
N ARG A 119 0.69 17.68 -27.08
CA ARG A 119 -0.17 18.45 -27.99
C ARG A 119 -0.66 17.46 -29.06
N LYS A 120 -1.97 17.38 -29.25
CA LYS A 120 -2.61 17.19 -30.56
C LYS A 120 -3.65 18.34 -30.60
N ASN A 121 -3.47 19.38 -31.41
CA ASN A 121 -3.78 19.45 -32.84
C ASN A 121 -5.13 18.79 -33.17
N GLU A 122 -6.05 19.64 -33.65
CA GLU A 122 -7.48 19.49 -34.03
C GLU A 122 -8.21 20.64 -33.28
N ASP A 123 -8.49 21.81 -33.86
CA ASP A 123 -8.65 22.27 -35.25
C ASP A 123 -8.03 23.66 -35.49
#